data_AF-A0A3G2UQZ2-F1
#
_entry.id   AF-A0A3G2UQZ2-F1
#
_cell.length_a   1.000
_cell.length_b   1.000
_cell.length_c   1.000
_cell.angle_alpha   90.00
_cell.angle_beta   90.00
_cell.angle_gamma   90.00
#
_symmetry.space_group_name_H-M   'P 1'
#
loop_
_entity.id
_entity.type
_entity.pdbx_description
1 polymer ?
#
loop_
_entity_poly.entity_id
_entity_poly.type
_entity_poly.pdbx_seq_one_letter_code
_entity_poly.pdbx_strand_id
1 'polypeptide(L)'
;MIPHICTFSDPEDFRIANASGKLVWFFDWSDRFGPSLTNGKGDILPDPWPSERSPFWRVFHLWLRQGKRWGPSGVKGIRAAIWDEPPPGHYVVDQRGVIIETNEPEGFDSDYTPVEFVNEDGSPYRRRRKARP
;
A
#
# COMPACT_ATOMS: atom_id res chain seq x y z
N MET A 1 35.67 -23.23 9.74
CA MET A 1 35.28 -21.82 9.53
C MET A 1 33.76 -21.82 9.41
N ILE A 2 33.05 -21.15 10.30
CA ILE A 2 31.60 -21.31 10.49
C ILE A 2 30.87 -20.50 9.39
N PRO A 3 30.04 -21.11 8.52
CA PRO A 3 29.18 -20.35 7.65
C PRO A 3 27.92 -19.95 8.43
N HIS A 4 27.53 -18.67 8.35
CA HIS A 4 26.23 -18.21 8.82
C HIS A 4 25.39 -17.79 7.61
N ILE A 5 24.22 -18.42 7.46
CA ILE A 5 23.19 -18.17 6.43
C ILE A 5 22.04 -17.41 7.09
N CYS A 6 21.52 -16.38 6.40
CA CYS A 6 20.09 -16.12 6.11
C CYS A 6 19.85 -14.62 5.87
N THR A 7 19.72 -14.22 4.61
CA THR A 7 18.95 -13.02 4.22
C THR A 7 17.82 -13.51 3.34
N PHE A 8 16.68 -13.83 3.96
CA PHE A 8 15.43 -13.87 3.21
C PHE A 8 15.10 -12.41 2.91
N SER A 9 14.85 -12.11 1.63
CA SER A 9 14.78 -10.78 1.00
C SER A 9 16.16 -10.29 0.54
N ASP A 10 16.32 -10.06 -0.77
CA ASP A 10 17.33 -9.13 -1.26
C ASP A 10 17.16 -7.82 -0.46
N PRO A 11 18.20 -7.26 0.17
CA PRO A 11 18.06 -6.22 1.17
C PRO A 11 17.84 -4.89 0.47
N GLU A 12 16.60 -4.64 0.08
CA GLU A 12 16.22 -3.33 -0.43
C GLU A 12 15.24 -2.73 0.55
N ASP A 13 15.78 -1.87 1.41
CA ASP A 13 14.96 -1.02 2.26
C ASP A 13 14.03 -0.20 1.37
N PHE A 14 12.74 -0.25 1.67
CA PHE A 14 11.75 0.59 1.04
C PHE A 14 11.47 1.80 1.92
N ARG A 15 11.10 2.89 1.26
CA ARG A 15 10.40 4.00 1.91
C ARG A 15 9.06 4.23 1.23
N ILE A 16 8.04 4.51 2.01
CA ILE A 16 6.72 4.88 1.51
C ILE A 16 6.25 6.12 2.25
N ALA A 17 5.69 7.07 1.51
CA ALA A 17 5.14 8.29 2.08
C ALA A 17 3.61 8.25 1.99
N ASN A 18 2.92 8.92 2.91
CA ASN A 18 1.48 9.12 2.81
C ASN A 18 1.12 10.04 1.63
N ALA A 19 -0.18 10.15 1.29
CA ALA A 19 -0.67 10.93 0.15
C ALA A 19 -0.12 12.37 0.14
N SER A 20 -0.04 13.00 1.31
CA SER A 20 0.45 14.37 1.46
C SER A 20 1.97 14.51 1.48
N GLY A 21 2.73 13.41 1.44
CA GLY A 21 4.19 13.39 1.59
C GLY A 21 4.70 13.80 2.98
N LYS A 22 3.81 14.07 3.94
CA LYS A 22 4.14 14.57 5.29
C LYS A 22 4.69 13.48 6.21
N LEU A 23 4.24 12.24 6.03
CA LEU A 23 4.70 11.09 6.81
C LEU A 23 5.44 10.15 5.87
N VAL A 24 6.65 9.78 6.26
CA VAL A 24 7.50 8.83 5.54
C VAL A 24 7.83 7.69 6.49
N TRP A 25 7.55 6.46 6.04
CA TRP A 25 7.91 5.23 6.73
C TRP A 25 9.01 4.52 5.95
N PHE A 26 10.01 4.04 6.66
CA PHE A 26 11.01 3.11 6.14
C PHE A 26 10.64 1.71 6.59
N PHE A 27 10.72 0.74 5.69
CA PHE A 27 10.37 -0.63 5.99
C PHE A 27 11.12 -1.59 5.09
N ASP A 28 11.44 -2.74 5.65
CA ASP A 28 11.74 -3.94 4.89
C ASP A 28 10.43 -4.70 4.64
N TRP A 29 10.40 -5.50 3.58
CA TRP A 29 9.20 -6.23 3.19
C TRP A 29 9.51 -7.69 2.86
N SER A 30 8.70 -8.57 3.43
CA SER A 30 8.73 -10.01 3.19
C SER A 30 7.36 -10.49 2.70
N ASP A 31 7.33 -11.33 1.66
CA ASP A 31 6.10 -12.03 1.24
C ASP A 31 5.52 -12.91 2.36
N ARG A 32 6.36 -13.41 3.29
CA ARG A 32 5.94 -14.34 4.34
C ARG A 32 5.52 -13.63 5.63
N PHE A 33 6.21 -12.55 5.99
CA PHE A 33 6.06 -11.89 7.28
C PHE A 33 5.43 -10.49 7.17
N GLY A 34 5.26 -9.98 5.95
CA GLY A 34 4.77 -8.63 5.72
C GLY A 34 5.84 -7.57 5.96
N PRO A 35 5.42 -6.31 6.21
CA PRO A 35 6.33 -5.19 6.40
C PRO A 35 6.91 -5.14 7.82
N SER A 36 8.19 -4.79 7.93
CA SER A 36 8.87 -4.50 9.19
C SER A 36 9.48 -3.11 9.13
N LEU A 37 9.08 -2.21 10.03
CA LEU A 37 9.56 -0.83 10.05
C LEU A 37 11.05 -0.78 10.41
N THR A 38 11.79 0.07 9.69
CA THR A 38 13.21 0.31 9.88
C THR A 38 13.49 1.76 10.23
N ASN A 39 14.70 2.04 10.72
CA ASN A 39 15.16 3.40 11.02
C ASN A 39 15.65 4.17 9.78
N GLY A 40 15.50 3.61 8.57
CA GLY A 40 16.02 4.18 7.32
C GLY A 40 17.56 4.10 7.17
N LYS A 41 18.24 3.36 8.05
CA LYS A 41 19.67 3.02 7.97
C LYS A 41 19.90 1.50 7.86
N GLY A 42 18.82 0.74 7.67
CA GLY A 42 18.84 -0.73 7.58
C GLY A 42 18.60 -1.46 8.90
N ASP A 43 18.47 -0.75 10.03
CA ASP A 43 18.14 -1.43 11.30
C ASP A 43 16.62 -1.48 11.50
N ILE A 44 16.13 -2.67 11.84
CA ILE A 44 14.74 -2.91 12.24
C ILE A 44 14.46 -2.18 13.56
N LEU A 45 13.30 -1.51 13.67
CA LEU A 45 12.90 -0.82 14.89
C LEU A 45 12.64 -1.81 16.04
N PRO A 46 12.83 -1.39 17.32
CA PRO A 46 12.51 -2.24 18.47
C PRO A 46 11.05 -2.71 18.52
N ASP A 47 10.14 -1.87 18.02
CA ASP A 47 8.77 -2.24 17.69
C ASP A 47 8.58 -2.05 16.18
N PRO A 48 8.81 -3.11 15.38
CA PRO A 48 8.83 -3.00 13.92
C PRO A 48 7.44 -3.03 13.30
N TRP A 49 6.39 -3.25 14.10
CA TRP A 49 5.05 -3.45 13.59
C TRP A 49 4.32 -2.10 13.54
N PRO A 50 3.89 -1.64 12.34
CA PRO A 50 3.04 -0.47 12.28
C PRO A 50 1.74 -0.73 13.07
N SER A 51 1.33 0.22 13.91
CA SER A 51 0.08 0.10 14.65
C SER A 51 -1.11 -0.15 13.70
N GLU A 52 -2.11 -0.91 14.12
CA GLU A 52 -3.24 -1.32 13.25
C GLU A 52 -3.97 -0.12 12.62
N ARG A 53 -4.02 1.02 13.32
CA ARG A 53 -4.64 2.25 12.84
C ARG A 53 -3.69 3.17 12.07
N SER A 54 -2.47 2.73 11.83
CA SER A 54 -1.47 3.53 11.13
C SER A 54 -1.91 3.79 9.68
N PRO A 55 -1.83 5.04 9.19
CA PRO A 55 -2.05 5.33 7.78
C PRO A 55 -1.11 4.56 6.86
N PHE A 56 0.02 4.05 7.37
CA PHE A 56 0.92 3.15 6.67
C PHE A 56 0.17 2.01 5.97
N TRP A 57 -0.77 1.33 6.65
CA TRP A 57 -1.44 0.15 6.09
C TRP A 57 -2.24 0.46 4.83
N ARG A 58 -2.91 1.61 4.79
CA ARG A 58 -3.64 2.05 3.57
C ARG A 58 -2.66 2.14 2.40
N VAL A 59 -1.57 2.86 2.62
CA VAL A 59 -0.59 3.17 1.59
C VAL A 59 0.17 1.93 1.15
N PHE A 60 0.58 1.09 2.10
CA PHE A 60 1.24 -0.18 1.88
C PHE A 60 0.35 -1.14 1.06
N HIS A 61 -0.94 -1.25 1.39
CA HIS A 61 -1.86 -2.06 0.60
C HIS A 61 -2.06 -1.50 -0.81
N LEU A 62 -2.16 -0.18 -1.00
CA LEU A 62 -2.21 0.41 -2.35
C LEU A 62 -0.96 0.07 -3.17
N TRP A 63 0.22 0.21 -2.57
CA TRP A 63 1.48 -0.16 -3.19
C TRP A 63 1.54 -1.65 -3.56
N LEU A 64 1.20 -2.55 -2.62
CA LEU A 64 1.15 -3.99 -2.86
C LEU A 64 0.22 -4.34 -4.04
N ARG A 65 -0.99 -3.76 -4.04
CA ARG A 65 -2.03 -4.02 -5.06
C ARG A 65 -1.67 -3.49 -6.44
N GLN A 66 -0.85 -2.46 -6.52
CA GLN A 66 -0.38 -1.88 -7.79
C GLN A 66 0.87 -2.55 -8.35
N GLY A 67 1.20 -3.75 -7.87
CA GLY A 67 2.32 -4.53 -8.36
C GLY A 67 3.66 -4.16 -7.72
N LYS A 68 3.65 -3.60 -6.50
CA LYS A 68 4.86 -3.30 -5.72
C LYS A 68 5.84 -2.39 -6.47
N ARG A 69 5.33 -1.41 -7.23
CA ARG A 69 6.18 -0.51 -8.04
C ARG A 69 7.16 0.23 -7.14
N TRP A 70 8.38 0.36 -7.60
CA TRP A 70 9.42 1.08 -6.87
C TRP A 70 10.27 1.91 -7.82
N GLY A 71 10.92 2.93 -7.27
CA GLY A 71 11.83 3.78 -8.01
C GLY A 71 12.93 4.38 -7.14
N PRO A 72 13.80 5.21 -7.73
CA PRO A 72 14.86 5.88 -7.01
C PRO A 72 14.30 6.76 -5.88
N SER A 73 14.80 6.58 -4.67
CA SER A 73 14.42 7.41 -3.53
C SER A 73 15.28 8.68 -3.43
N GLY A 74 16.45 8.71 -4.08
CA GLY A 74 17.47 9.73 -3.84
C GLY A 74 18.29 9.50 -2.56
N VAL A 75 17.97 8.47 -1.78
CA VAL A 75 18.78 7.98 -0.65
C VAL A 75 19.47 6.69 -1.08
N LYS A 76 20.78 6.60 -0.85
CA LYS A 76 21.60 5.45 -1.25
C LYS A 76 21.13 4.18 -0.54
N GLY A 77 20.89 3.12 -1.30
CA GLY A 77 20.46 1.82 -0.76
C GLY A 77 18.98 1.73 -0.40
N ILE A 78 18.19 2.80 -0.60
CA ILE A 78 16.76 2.81 -0.28
C ILE A 78 15.96 3.04 -1.56
N ARG A 79 14.90 2.26 -1.77
CA ARG A 79 13.94 2.43 -2.87
C ARG A 79 12.68 3.13 -2.40
N ALA A 80 12.09 3.97 -3.24
CA ALA A 80 10.80 4.58 -2.96
C ALA A 80 9.70 3.66 -3.50
N ALA A 81 8.78 3.23 -2.63
CA ALA A 81 7.54 2.59 -3.03
C ALA A 81 6.65 3.61 -3.75
N ILE A 82 6.27 3.29 -4.99
CA ILE A 82 5.43 4.14 -5.84
C ILE A 82 4.02 3.60 -5.82
N TRP A 83 3.08 4.43 -5.44
CA TRP A 83 1.67 4.11 -5.36
C TRP A 83 0.86 5.33 -5.79
N ASP A 84 -0.29 5.09 -6.42
CA ASP A 84 -1.24 6.11 -6.82
C ASP A 84 -2.50 5.98 -5.96
N GLU A 85 -3.01 7.08 -5.42
CA GLU A 85 -4.32 7.05 -4.79
C GLU A 85 -5.38 6.97 -5.90
N PRO A 86 -6.25 5.94 -5.92
CA PRO A 86 -7.31 5.87 -6.91
C PRO A 86 -8.28 7.05 -6.74
N PRO A 87 -8.87 7.56 -7.83
CA PRO A 87 -9.81 8.66 -7.72
C PRO A 87 -11.00 8.25 -6.84
N PRO A 88 -11.66 9.21 -6.18
CA PRO A 88 -12.81 8.92 -5.34
C PRO A 88 -13.90 8.21 -6.15
N GLY A 89 -14.40 7.08 -5.65
CA GLY A 89 -15.25 6.19 -6.42
C GLY A 89 -15.59 4.88 -5.71
N HIS A 90 -16.40 4.06 -6.38
CA HIS A 90 -16.71 2.71 -5.93
C HIS A 90 -15.79 1.72 -6.63
N TYR A 91 -15.22 0.83 -5.86
CA TYR A 91 -14.30 -0.17 -6.35
C TYR A 91 -14.68 -1.52 -5.78
N VAL A 92 -14.26 -2.56 -6.49
CA VAL A 92 -14.18 -3.90 -5.94
C VAL A 92 -12.74 -4.37 -5.98
N VAL A 93 -12.40 -5.24 -5.04
CA VAL A 93 -11.08 -5.85 -4.93
C VAL A 93 -11.25 -7.35 -5.11
N ASP A 94 -10.58 -7.92 -6.11
CA ASP A 94 -10.60 -9.37 -6.32
C ASP A 94 -9.75 -10.12 -5.26
N GLN A 95 -9.81 -11.45 -5.26
CA GLN A 95 -9.02 -12.30 -4.35
C GLN A 95 -7.49 -12.07 -4.44
N ARG A 96 -7.00 -11.49 -5.54
CA ARG A 96 -5.58 -11.18 -5.79
C ARG A 96 -5.22 -9.75 -5.38
N GLY A 97 -6.19 -8.96 -4.93
CA GLY A 97 -6.00 -7.57 -4.54
C GLY A 97 -6.11 -6.55 -5.69
N VAL A 98 -6.52 -6.96 -6.89
CA VAL A 98 -6.67 -6.05 -8.04
C VAL A 98 -7.85 -5.12 -7.80
N ILE A 99 -7.61 -3.81 -7.90
CA ILE A 99 -8.64 -2.77 -7.74
C ILE A 99 -9.33 -2.55 -9.09
N ILE A 100 -10.65 -2.77 -9.13
CA ILE A 100 -11.48 -2.57 -10.31
C ILE A 100 -12.51 -1.48 -10.00
N GLU A 101 -12.49 -0.39 -10.76
CA GLU A 101 -13.51 0.65 -10.66
C GLU A 101 -14.84 0.09 -11.17
N THR A 102 -15.91 0.26 -10.40
CA THR A 102 -17.25 -0.16 -10.79
C THR A 102 -18.30 0.79 -10.25
N ASN A 103 -19.37 0.99 -11.02
CA ASN A 103 -20.55 1.74 -10.56
C ASN A 103 -21.64 0.83 -9.96
N GLU A 104 -21.42 -0.49 -9.99
CA GLU A 104 -22.36 -1.54 -9.60
C GLU A 104 -21.60 -2.65 -8.84
N PRO A 105 -21.13 -2.39 -7.61
CA PRO A 105 -20.37 -3.38 -6.83
C PRO A 105 -21.19 -4.65 -6.52
N GLU A 106 -22.53 -4.53 -6.46
CA GLU A 106 -23.47 -5.65 -6.29
C GLU A 106 -23.51 -6.63 -7.47
N GLY A 107 -22.98 -6.21 -8.64
CA GLY A 107 -22.90 -7.05 -9.83
C GLY A 107 -21.72 -8.04 -9.82
N PHE A 108 -20.85 -7.95 -8.81
CA PHE A 108 -19.72 -8.86 -8.64
C PHE A 108 -20.09 -10.00 -7.67
N ASP A 109 -19.54 -11.19 -7.92
CA ASP A 109 -19.74 -12.35 -7.07
C ASP A 109 -18.95 -12.25 -5.74
N SER A 110 -19.04 -13.31 -4.92
CA SER A 110 -18.40 -13.36 -3.59
C SER A 110 -16.87 -13.31 -3.63
N ASP A 111 -16.24 -13.43 -4.80
CA ASP A 111 -14.78 -13.35 -4.93
C ASP A 111 -14.27 -11.91 -4.93
N TYR A 112 -15.19 -10.93 -4.87
CA TYR A 112 -14.90 -9.51 -4.90
C TYR A 112 -15.38 -8.82 -3.63
N THR A 113 -14.48 -8.06 -2.99
CA THR A 113 -14.81 -7.26 -1.80
C THR A 113 -15.04 -5.80 -2.20
N PRO A 114 -16.23 -5.22 -1.93
CA PRO A 114 -16.48 -3.80 -2.16
C PRO A 114 -15.55 -2.93 -1.31
N VAL A 115 -14.95 -1.92 -1.93
CA VAL A 115 -14.12 -0.90 -1.26
C VAL A 115 -14.52 0.47 -1.77
N GLU A 116 -14.86 1.36 -0.84
CA GLU A 116 -15.07 2.78 -1.15
C GLU A 116 -13.78 3.55 -0.92
N PHE A 117 -13.31 4.24 -1.96
CA PHE A 117 -12.24 5.22 -1.81
C PHE A 117 -12.87 6.59 -1.68
N VAL A 118 -12.74 7.17 -0.48
CA VAL A 118 -13.21 8.52 -0.15
C VAL A 118 -12.25 9.57 -0.71
N ASN A 119 -12.78 10.77 -0.96
CA ASN A 119 -12.00 11.95 -1.33
C ASN A 119 -10.90 12.26 -0.28
N GLU A 120 -9.89 13.04 -0.65
CA GLU A 120 -8.82 13.50 0.27
C GLU A 120 -9.36 14.25 1.51
N ASP A 121 -10.55 14.82 1.43
CA ASP A 121 -11.25 15.50 2.52
C ASP A 121 -12.09 14.55 3.42
N GLY A 122 -12.04 13.23 3.15
CA GLY A 122 -12.80 12.22 3.86
C GLY A 122 -14.30 12.20 3.54
N SER A 123 -14.76 13.00 2.57
CA SER A 123 -16.16 12.99 2.16
C SER A 123 -16.49 11.72 1.37
N PRO A 124 -17.64 11.07 1.65
CA PRO A 124 -18.08 9.90 0.90
C PRO A 124 -18.34 10.29 -0.56
N TYR A 125 -17.90 9.44 -1.49
CA TYR A 125 -18.13 9.67 -2.91
C TYR A 125 -19.64 9.72 -3.20
N ARG A 126 -20.15 10.92 -3.57
CA ARG A 126 -21.55 11.07 -3.98
C ARG A 126 -21.69 10.72 -5.47
N ARG A 127 -22.41 9.63 -5.73
CA ARG A 127 -22.85 9.19 -7.07
C ARG A 127 -23.33 10.39 -7.88
N ARG A 128 -22.63 10.76 -8.95
CA ARG A 128 -23.26 11.60 -9.99
C ARG A 128 -24.34 10.75 -10.63
N ARG A 129 -25.59 10.91 -10.20
CA ARG A 129 -26.75 10.39 -10.92
C ARG A 129 -26.62 10.91 -12.35
N LYS A 130 -26.32 10.04 -13.32
CA LYS A 130 -26.51 10.38 -14.74
C LYS A 130 -27.97 10.76 -14.88
N ALA A 131 -28.23 12.02 -15.25
CA ALA A 131 -29.55 12.42 -15.70
C ALA A 131 -29.91 11.50 -16.87
N ARG A 132 -31.00 10.76 -16.72
CA ARG A 132 -31.54 9.92 -17.79
C ARG A 132 -32.01 10.86 -18.91
N PRO A 133 -31.64 10.63 -20.19
CA PRO A 133 -32.14 11.41 -21.31
C PRO A 133 -33.66 11.28 -21.45
#